data_AF-A0A814IWK1-F1
#
_entry.id   AF-A0A814IWK1-F1
#
_cell.length_a   1.000
_cell.length_b   1.000
_cell.length_c   1.000
_cell.angle_alpha   90.00
_cell.angle_beta   90.00
_cell.angle_gamma   90.00
#
_symmetry.space_group_name_H-M   'P 1'
#
loop_
_entity.id
_entity.type
_entity.pdbx_description
1 polymer ?
#
loop_
_entity_poly.entity_id
_entity_poly.type
_entity_poly.pdbx_seq_one_letter_code
_entity_poly.pdbx_strand_id
1 'polypeptide(L)'
;MGLDSGEGVEVAGPAGTNLAGWTIVLYSGAKPNKAVTYDTINLNRVITNQGGGYGTLAFLHEPIQNGPQDGFALVNPSNKHILMERGRRLYADLH
;
A
#
# COMPACT_ATOMS: atom_id res chain seq x y z
N MET A 1 14.74 8.46 -10.96
CA MET A 1 13.59 9.30 -10.62
C MET A 1 12.69 9.38 -11.84
N GLY A 2 11.64 8.57 -11.89
CA GLY A 2 10.54 8.77 -12.82
C GLY A 2 9.52 9.63 -12.09
N LEU A 3 9.38 10.89 -12.47
CA LEU A 3 8.35 11.80 -11.98
C LEU A 3 7.05 11.52 -12.77
N ASP A 4 6.55 10.29 -12.71
CA ASP A 4 5.24 10.01 -13.27
C ASP A 4 4.21 10.50 -12.25
N SER A 5 3.56 11.62 -12.57
CA SER A 5 2.41 12.12 -11.83
C SER A 5 1.30 11.06 -11.83
N GLY A 6 0.74 10.72 -10.67
CA GLY A 6 -0.32 9.73 -10.49
C GLY A 6 0.12 8.40 -9.86
N GLU A 7 1.29 8.31 -9.23
CA GLU A 7 1.66 7.12 -8.46
C GLU A 7 0.87 7.03 -7.14
N GLY A 8 0.42 5.82 -6.83
CA GLY A 8 -0.42 5.52 -5.68
C GLY A 8 -0.50 4.03 -5.43
N VAL A 9 -1.01 3.68 -4.25
CA VAL A 9 -1.28 2.28 -3.88
C VAL A 9 -2.78 2.05 -3.90
N GLU A 10 -3.20 0.93 -4.47
CA GLU A 10 -4.59 0.48 -4.42
C GLU A 10 -4.71 -0.69 -3.45
N VAL A 11 -5.66 -0.58 -2.52
CA VAL A 11 -6.02 -1.66 -1.59
C VAL A 11 -7.35 -2.24 -2.02
N ALA A 12 -7.35 -3.54 -2.34
CA ALA A 12 -8.53 -4.29 -2.73
C ALA A 12 -8.92 -5.28 -1.62
N GLY A 13 -10.22 -5.52 -1.45
CA GLY A 13 -10.69 -6.50 -0.49
C GLY A 13 -12.21 -6.56 -0.38
N PRO A 14 -12.71 -7.38 0.55
CA PRO A 14 -14.14 -7.54 0.79
C PRO A 14 -14.81 -6.21 1.16
N ALA A 15 -15.99 -5.96 0.63
CA ALA A 15 -16.82 -4.82 1.01
C ALA A 15 -17.13 -4.87 2.51
N GLY A 16 -17.04 -3.72 3.17
CA GLY A 16 -17.17 -3.61 4.62
C GLY A 16 -15.87 -3.81 5.40
N THR A 17 -14.75 -4.13 4.73
CA THR A 17 -13.43 -4.18 5.37
C THR A 17 -13.08 -2.81 5.93
N ASN A 18 -12.89 -2.73 7.24
CA ASN A 18 -12.51 -1.50 7.94
C ASN A 18 -10.99 -1.43 8.09
N LEU A 19 -10.38 -0.43 7.45
CA LEU A 19 -8.94 -0.17 7.48
C LEU A 19 -8.55 0.86 8.55
N ALA A 20 -9.39 1.09 9.56
CA ALA A 20 -9.05 1.91 10.71
C ALA A 20 -7.79 1.37 11.42
N GLY A 21 -6.79 2.23 11.58
CA GLY A 21 -5.49 1.88 12.16
C GLY A 21 -4.57 1.06 11.25
N TRP A 22 -4.98 0.77 10.02
CA TRP A 22 -4.09 0.19 9.02
C TRP A 22 -3.25 1.27 8.37
N THR A 23 -2.05 0.89 7.97
CA THR A 23 -1.10 1.78 7.29
C THR A 23 -0.49 1.11 6.07
N ILE A 24 -0.12 1.93 5.09
CA ILE A 24 0.85 1.56 4.06
C ILE A 24 2.18 2.19 4.46
N VAL A 25 3.19 1.37 4.70
CA VAL A 25 4.55 1.81 5.03
C VAL A 25 5.38 1.75 3.76
N LEU A 26 5.94 2.88 3.33
CA LEU A 26 6.81 2.95 2.16
C LEU A 26 8.27 2.87 2.59
N TYR A 27 9.05 2.02 1.92
CA TYR A 27 10.46 1.84 2.23
C TYR A 27 11.33 1.86 0.97
N SER A 28 12.56 2.32 1.15
CA SER A 28 13.61 2.29 0.13
C SER A 28 14.88 1.69 0.71
N GLY A 29 15.53 0.80 -0.02
CA GLY A 29 16.86 0.33 0.36
C GLY A 29 17.36 -0.86 -0.46
N ALA A 30 18.66 -0.83 -0.77
CA ALA A 30 19.33 -1.82 -1.60
C ALA A 30 19.27 -3.27 -1.10
N LYS A 31 18.95 -3.48 0.18
CA LYS A 31 18.91 -4.81 0.81
C LYS A 31 17.66 -4.93 1.68
N PRO A 32 16.96 -6.09 1.69
CA PRO A 32 15.72 -6.28 2.47
C PRO A 32 15.86 -5.99 3.97
N ASN A 33 17.04 -6.19 4.55
CA ASN A 33 17.34 -5.95 5.97
C ASN A 33 17.89 -4.55 6.28
N LYS A 34 17.97 -3.67 5.27
CA LYS A 34 18.48 -2.30 5.36
C LYS A 34 17.52 -1.30 4.74
N ALA A 35 16.29 -1.72 4.45
CA ALA A 35 15.26 -0.84 3.93
C ALA A 35 14.91 0.20 5.02
N VAL A 36 14.90 1.46 4.63
CA VAL A 36 14.53 2.59 5.48
C VAL A 36 13.12 2.98 5.12
N THR A 37 12.23 3.04 6.11
CA THR A 37 10.92 3.65 5.94
C THR A 37 11.10 5.12 5.62
N TYR A 38 10.52 5.59 4.51
CA TYR A 38 10.55 7.00 4.14
C TYR A 38 9.19 7.68 4.28
N ASP A 39 8.09 6.93 4.26
CA ASP A 39 6.75 7.48 4.55
C ASP A 39 5.78 6.42 5.09
N THR A 40 4.67 6.86 5.67
CA THR A 40 3.57 6.04 6.16
C THR A 40 2.23 6.70 5.87
N ILE A 41 1.38 6.01 5.10
CA ILE A 41 0.05 6.46 4.71
C ILE A 41 -0.98 5.79 5.62
N ASN A 42 -1.75 6.61 6.35
CA ASN A 42 -2.87 6.12 7.14
C ASN A 42 -4.08 5.83 6.24
N LEU A 43 -4.68 4.64 6.37
CA LEU A 43 -5.78 4.25 5.48
C LEU A 43 -7.12 4.75 6.00
N ASN A 44 -7.50 4.38 7.23
CA ASN A 44 -8.66 4.92 7.96
C ASN A 44 -9.95 5.05 7.12
N ARG A 45 -10.21 4.08 6.26
CA ARG A 45 -11.36 4.03 5.35
C ARG A 45 -11.99 2.64 5.34
N VAL A 46 -13.23 2.57 4.89
CA VAL A 46 -13.96 1.30 4.69
C VAL A 46 -14.07 1.03 3.20
N ILE A 47 -13.75 -0.20 2.78
CA ILE A 47 -13.91 -0.61 1.39
C ILE A 47 -15.41 -0.72 1.07
N THR A 48 -15.86 0.06 0.10
CA THR A 48 -17.26 0.03 -0.38
C THR A 48 -17.45 -1.09 -1.39
N ASN A 49 -18.67 -1.64 -1.48
CA ASN A 49 -19.00 -2.61 -2.54
C ASN A 49 -19.05 -1.91 -3.90
N GLN A 50 -18.09 -2.21 -4.78
CA GLN A 50 -18.05 -1.77 -6.17
C GLN A 50 -18.59 -2.86 -7.12
N GLY A 51 -18.72 -4.10 -6.64
CA GLY A 51 -19.30 -5.22 -7.36
C GLY A 51 -18.99 -6.55 -6.68
N GLY A 52 -19.92 -7.50 -6.73
CA GLY A 52 -19.68 -8.87 -6.26
C GLY A 52 -19.32 -9.04 -4.79
N GLY A 53 -19.49 -8.00 -3.95
CA GLY A 53 -19.08 -8.03 -2.54
C GLY A 53 -17.64 -7.57 -2.30
N TYR A 54 -16.99 -6.95 -3.29
CA TYR A 54 -15.62 -6.45 -3.22
C TYR A 54 -15.53 -4.98 -3.64
N GLY A 55 -14.41 -4.34 -3.35
CA GLY A 55 -14.08 -3.05 -3.91
C GLY A 55 -12.63 -2.65 -3.65
N THR A 56 -12.27 -1.45 -4.09
CA THR A 56 -10.93 -0.89 -3.94
C THR A 56 -10.93 0.50 -3.31
N LEU A 57 -9.80 0.86 -2.72
CA LEU A 57 -9.48 2.20 -2.26
C LEU A 57 -8.10 2.60 -2.80
N ALA A 58 -8.06 3.69 -3.57
CA ALA A 58 -6.81 4.28 -4.04
C ALA A 58 -6.27 5.31 -3.03
N PHE A 59 -4.98 5.21 -2.74
CA PHE A 59 -4.22 6.12 -1.91
C PHE A 59 -3.11 6.73 -2.77
N LEU A 60 -3.39 7.91 -3.32
CA LEU A 60 -2.42 8.69 -4.09
C LEU A 60 -1.39 9.31 -3.15
N HIS A 61 -0.11 9.18 -3.49
CA HIS A 61 0.96 9.73 -2.69
C HIS A 61 2.17 10.01 -3.59
N GLU A 62 2.64 11.25 -3.56
CA GLU A 62 3.76 11.69 -4.40
C GLU A 62 4.83 12.37 -3.53
N PRO A 63 6.12 12.03 -3.69
CA PRO A 63 6.65 11.02 -4.60
C PRO A 63 6.63 9.61 -3.97
N ILE A 64 5.94 8.64 -4.60
CA ILE A 64 6.30 7.23 -4.40
C ILE A 64 7.58 6.96 -5.20
N GLN A 65 8.52 6.23 -4.62
CA GLN A 65 9.71 5.81 -5.33
C GLN A 65 9.45 4.42 -5.94
N ASN A 66 9.72 4.27 -7.23
CA ASN A 66 9.53 3.03 -8.00
C ASN A 66 10.85 2.52 -8.60
N GLY A 67 11.95 2.81 -7.91
CA GLY A 67 13.27 2.27 -8.20
C GLY A 67 13.39 0.78 -7.81
N PRO A 68 14.46 0.10 -8.26
CA PRO A 68 14.67 -1.34 -8.02
C PRO A 68 14.76 -1.76 -6.55
N GLN A 69 14.87 -0.78 -5.66
CA GLN A 69 15.15 -0.92 -4.23
C GLN A 69 13.96 -0.46 -3.37
N ASP A 70 12.86 -0.08 -4.00
CA ASP A 70 11.70 0.48 -3.33
C ASP A 70 10.61 -0.57 -3.17
N GLY A 71 9.78 -0.36 -2.16
CA GLY A 71 8.59 -1.17 -1.94
C GLY A 71 7.70 -0.57 -0.87
N PHE A 72 6.63 -1.28 -0.59
CA PHE A 72 5.66 -0.91 0.43
C PHE A 72 5.20 -2.13 1.20
N ALA A 73 4.62 -1.90 2.37
CA ALA A 73 3.98 -2.92 3.18
C ALA A 73 2.62 -2.43 3.66
N LEU A 74 1.61 -3.29 3.54
CA LEU A 74 0.34 -3.11 4.21
C LEU A 74 0.47 -3.66 5.64
N VAL A 75 0.26 -2.81 6.63
CA VAL A 75 0.46 -3.12 8.05
C VAL A 75 -0.85 -2.92 8.81
N ASN A 76 -1.26 -3.94 9.54
CA ASN A 76 -2.47 -3.87 10.37
C ASN A 76 -2.20 -3.19 11.74
N PRO A 77 -3.23 -2.85 12.52
CA PRO A 77 -3.07 -2.18 13.82
C PRO A 77 -2.26 -2.97 14.85
N SER A 78 -2.08 -4.29 14.65
CA SER A 78 -1.26 -5.16 15.50
C SER A 78 0.19 -5.25 15.05
N ASN A 79 0.64 -4.37 14.13
CA ASN A 79 1.97 -4.38 13.51
C ASN A 79 2.31 -5.67 12.75
N LYS A 80 1.31 -6.42 12.28
CA LYS A 80 1.52 -7.55 11.37
C LYS A 80 1.65 -7.01 9.94
N HIS A 81 2.76 -7.33 9.30
CA HIS A 81 3.00 -7.05 7.88
C HIS A 81 2.24 -8.09 7.05
N ILE A 82 1.40 -7.63 6.12
CA ILE A 82 0.51 -8.52 5.37
C ILE A 82 1.02 -8.76 3.95
N LEU A 83 1.68 -7.78 3.31
CA LEU A 83 2.19 -7.90 1.93
C LEU A 83 3.49 -7.08 1.75
N MET A 84 4.38 -7.55 0.86
CA MET A 84 5.64 -6.89 0.48
C MET A 84 5.80 -7.01 -1.04
N GLU A 85 5.56 -5.94 -1.81
CA GLU A 85 5.62 -6.03 -3.28
C GLU A 85 6.55 -4.97 -3.90
N ARG A 86 7.25 -5.38 -4.97
CA ARG A 86 8.20 -4.55 -5.74
C ARG A 86 7.66 -4.26 -7.14
N GLY A 87 7.30 -3.01 -7.40
CA GLY A 87 7.26 -2.41 -8.74
C GLY A 87 6.12 -2.79 -9.71
N ARG A 88 5.43 -1.74 -10.17
CA ARG A 88 4.74 -1.56 -11.47
C ARG A 88 3.24 -1.85 -11.66
N ARG A 89 2.51 -2.39 -10.70
CA ARG A 89 1.05 -2.19 -10.52
C ARG A 89 0.63 -3.05 -9.34
N LEU A 90 0.24 -2.38 -8.26
CA LEU A 90 0.32 -2.97 -6.93
C LEU A 90 -1.09 -3.10 -6.38
N TYR A 91 -1.68 -4.28 -6.59
CA TYR A 91 -2.91 -4.70 -5.93
C TYR A 91 -2.51 -5.28 -4.57
N ALA A 92 -2.80 -4.57 -3.48
CA ALA A 92 -2.77 -5.21 -2.17
C ALA A 92 -4.08 -5.99 -2.01
N ASP A 93 -4.05 -7.29 -2.29
CA ASP A 93 -5.21 -8.18 -2.20
C ASP A 93 -5.31 -8.81 -0.81
N LEU A 94 -6.33 -8.40 -0.04
CA LEU A 94 -6.61 -8.94 1.28
C LEU A 94 -7.53 -10.18 1.13
N HIS A 95 -6.96 -11.38 1.26
CA HIS A 95 -7.69 -12.65 1.32
C HIS A 95 -8.12 -13.00 2.75
#